data_AF-A0A8H8REU5-F1
#
_entry.id   AF-A0A8H8REU5-F1
#
_cell.length_a   1.000
_cell.length_b   1.000
_cell.length_c   1.000
_cell.angle_alpha   90.00
_cell.angle_beta   90.00
_cell.angle_gamma   90.00
#
_symmetry.space_group_name_H-M   'P 1'
#
loop_
_entity.id
_entity.type
_entity.pdbx_description
1 polymer ?
#
loop_
_entity_poly.entity_id
_entity_poly.type
_entity_poly.pdbx_seq_one_letter_code
_entity_poly.pdbx_strand_id
1 'polypeptide(L)'
;MKTYAEARQKSVDMDRESRAALDISSIRLTSYQRPRSAMHIFIFGLCGMAITFFATRQWIVPGTWFYENALPWFPGGPEWFHWACKVLFAPTLAIHVFEATMLDRTRLRKYGVERGSGLWFKWIGSALVEGFGTFQRIDTMVKKEELEAEKAAH
;
A
#
# COMPACT_ATOMS: atom_id res chain seq x y z
N MET A 1 17.59 42.27 -5.49
CA MET A 1 16.50 41.93 -6.42
C MET A 1 16.03 43.22 -7.04
N LYS A 2 16.07 43.33 -8.36
CA LYS A 2 15.77 44.59 -9.07
C LYS A 2 14.42 44.53 -9.79
N THR A 3 13.86 43.33 -10.01
CA THR A 3 12.55 43.14 -10.65
C THR A 3 11.73 42.02 -9.98
N TYR A 4 10.41 42.03 -10.18
CA TYR A 4 9.52 40.95 -9.74
C TYR A 4 9.81 39.61 -10.44
N ALA A 5 10.27 39.66 -11.70
CA ALA A 5 10.63 38.45 -12.45
C ALA A 5 11.83 37.72 -11.81
N GLU A 6 12.87 38.46 -11.41
CA GLU A 6 14.01 37.91 -10.68
C GLU A 6 13.61 37.32 -9.33
N ALA A 7 12.73 38.01 -8.59
CA ALA A 7 12.24 37.52 -7.30
C ALA A 7 11.46 36.21 -7.45
N ARG A 8 10.58 36.13 -8.46
CA ARG A 8 9.85 34.91 -8.80
C ARG A 8 10.81 33.77 -9.13
N GLN A 9 11.78 33.98 -10.00
CA GLN A 9 12.72 32.93 -10.40
C GLN A 9 13.49 32.39 -9.18
N LYS A 10 14.00 33.30 -8.33
CA LYS A 10 14.72 32.91 -7.11
C LYS A 10 13.85 32.10 -6.14
N SER A 11 12.55 32.41 -6.04
CA SER A 11 11.62 31.62 -5.20
C SER A 11 11.39 30.21 -5.74
N VAL A 12 11.31 30.03 -7.06
CA VAL A 12 11.17 28.72 -7.71
C VAL A 12 12.43 27.88 -7.52
N ASP A 13 13.61 28.48 -7.69
CA ASP A 13 14.88 27.78 -7.52
C ASP A 13 15.08 27.35 -6.05
N MET A 14 14.71 28.20 -5.09
CA MET A 14 14.74 27.88 -3.66
C MET A 14 13.78 26.72 -3.29
N ASP A 15 12.56 26.69 -3.85
CA ASP A 15 11.63 25.57 -3.66
C ASP A 15 12.19 24.27 -4.25
N ARG A 16 12.77 24.34 -5.45
CA ARG A 16 13.41 23.18 -6.11
C ARG A 16 14.56 22.62 -5.27
N GLU A 17 15.46 23.48 -4.80
CA GLU A 17 16.60 23.10 -3.97
C GLU A 17 16.15 22.47 -2.64
N SER A 18 15.18 23.11 -1.97
CA SER A 18 14.64 22.62 -0.69
C SER A 18 13.99 21.25 -0.84
N ARG A 19 13.21 21.03 -1.91
CA ARG A 19 12.57 19.74 -2.18
C ARG A 19 13.58 18.66 -2.51
N ALA A 20 14.60 18.97 -3.31
CA ALA A 20 15.66 18.05 -3.64
C ALA A 20 16.43 17.60 -2.38
N ALA A 21 16.76 18.54 -1.48
CA ALA A 21 17.42 18.25 -0.22
C ALA A 21 16.58 17.34 0.71
N LEU A 22 15.25 17.41 0.63
CA LEU A 22 14.32 16.63 1.46
C LEU A 22 13.84 15.33 0.80
N ASP A 23 14.32 14.99 -0.40
CA ASP A 23 13.80 13.87 -1.22
C ASP A 23 12.27 13.95 -1.41
N ILE A 24 11.77 15.15 -1.70
CA ILE A 24 10.37 15.41 -2.03
C ILE A 24 10.25 15.57 -3.54
N SER A 25 9.36 14.79 -4.15
CA SER A 25 9.10 14.90 -5.58
C SER A 25 8.25 16.14 -5.91
N SER A 26 8.44 16.68 -7.12
CA SER A 26 7.50 17.66 -7.70
C SER A 26 6.13 17.03 -7.94
N ILE A 27 6.07 15.71 -8.17
CA ILE A 27 4.85 14.94 -8.34
C ILE A 27 4.20 14.66 -6.99
N ARG A 28 2.88 14.84 -6.94
CA ARG A 28 2.09 14.68 -5.73
C ARG A 28 1.03 13.60 -5.90
N LEU A 29 0.96 12.68 -4.93
CA LEU A 29 -0.16 11.75 -4.83
C LEU A 29 -1.33 12.46 -4.16
N THR A 30 -2.35 12.81 -4.94
CA THR A 30 -3.53 13.54 -4.46
C THR A 30 -4.76 12.65 -4.25
N SER A 31 -4.74 11.43 -4.80
CA SER A 31 -5.88 10.53 -4.76
C SER A 31 -5.49 9.08 -4.49
N TYR A 32 -6.45 8.30 -3.99
CA TYR A 32 -6.30 6.87 -3.80
C TYR A 32 -6.85 6.12 -5.01
N GLN A 33 -6.05 5.21 -5.57
CA GLN A 33 -6.53 4.31 -6.61
C GLN A 33 -6.67 2.89 -6.08
N ARG A 34 -7.90 2.36 -6.02
CA ARG A 34 -8.16 0.96 -5.66
C ARG A 34 -7.49 -0.04 -6.64
N PRO A 35 -7.25 -1.29 -6.23
CA PRO A 35 -6.85 -2.36 -7.15
C PRO A 35 -7.78 -2.45 -8.37
N ARG A 36 -7.20 -2.39 -9.58
CA ARG A 36 -7.92 -2.46 -10.86
C ARG A 36 -7.45 -3.60 -11.76
N SER A 37 -6.17 -3.98 -11.68
CA SER A 37 -5.65 -5.16 -12.39
C SER A 37 -6.22 -6.42 -11.75
N ALA A 38 -6.56 -7.42 -12.57
CA ALA A 38 -7.04 -8.72 -12.10
C ALA A 38 -6.08 -9.34 -11.07
N MET A 39 -4.76 -9.22 -11.30
CA MET A 39 -3.76 -9.74 -10.36
C MET A 39 -3.79 -9.01 -9.02
N HIS A 40 -3.90 -7.68 -8.99
CA HIS A 40 -4.00 -6.93 -7.74
C HIS A 40 -5.30 -7.24 -6.99
N ILE A 41 -6.42 -7.37 -7.71
CA ILE A 41 -7.71 -7.75 -7.12
C ILE A 41 -7.61 -9.15 -6.51
N PHE A 42 -7.01 -10.10 -7.22
CA PHE A 42 -6.81 -11.46 -6.74
C PHE A 42 -5.94 -11.50 -5.47
N ILE A 43 -4.78 -10.84 -5.48
CA ILE A 43 -3.87 -10.79 -4.33
C ILE A 43 -4.54 -10.10 -3.14
N PHE A 44 -5.22 -8.97 -3.36
CA PHE A 44 -5.95 -8.27 -2.30
C PHE A 44 -7.02 -9.17 -1.67
N GLY A 45 -7.78 -9.89 -2.50
CA GLY A 45 -8.78 -10.86 -2.04
C GLY A 45 -8.16 -12.01 -1.25
N LEU A 46 -7.07 -12.60 -1.76
CA LEU A 46 -6.39 -13.72 -1.12
C LEU A 46 -5.80 -13.33 0.25
N CYS A 47 -5.08 -12.21 0.32
CA CYS A 47 -4.50 -11.74 1.58
C CYS A 47 -5.58 -11.26 2.55
N GLY A 48 -6.62 -10.57 2.08
CA GLY A 48 -7.77 -10.18 2.91
C GLY A 48 -8.51 -11.38 3.48
N MET A 49 -8.69 -12.45 2.69
CA MET A 49 -9.24 -13.71 3.15
C MET A 49 -8.33 -14.37 4.21
N ALA A 50 -7.02 -14.40 3.99
CA ALA A 50 -6.07 -14.95 4.96
C ALA A 50 -6.11 -14.20 6.30
N ILE A 51 -6.11 -12.85 6.27
CA ILE A 51 -6.25 -12.01 7.47
C ILE A 51 -7.56 -12.31 8.19
N THR A 52 -8.66 -12.48 7.44
CA THR A 52 -9.96 -12.84 8.01
C THR A 52 -9.89 -14.20 8.72
N PHE A 53 -9.30 -15.21 8.10
CA PHE A 53 -9.10 -16.53 8.72
C PHE A 53 -8.22 -16.47 9.96
N PHE A 54 -7.17 -15.66 9.96
CA PHE A 54 -6.35 -15.48 11.15
C PHE A 54 -7.15 -14.86 12.30
N ALA A 55 -7.98 -13.85 12.01
CA ALA A 55 -8.81 -13.18 13.01
C ALA A 55 -9.94 -14.06 13.56
N THR A 56 -10.53 -14.91 12.71
CA THR A 56 -11.68 -15.75 13.07
C THR A 56 -11.30 -17.18 13.45
N ARG A 57 -10.01 -17.55 13.40
CA ARG A 57 -9.50 -18.91 13.71
C ARG A 57 -10.10 -19.52 14.97
N GLN A 58 -10.23 -18.73 16.04
CA GLN A 58 -10.77 -19.19 17.33
C GLN A 58 -12.24 -19.61 17.29
N TRP A 59 -13.00 -19.18 16.29
CA TRP A 59 -14.43 -19.48 16.13
C TRP A 59 -14.67 -20.60 15.12
N ILE A 60 -13.63 -21.00 14.38
CA ILE A 60 -13.66 -22.14 13.48
C ILE A 60 -13.27 -23.36 14.33
N VAL A 61 -14.26 -24.06 14.88
CA VAL A 61 -14.04 -25.20 15.78
C VAL A 61 -14.91 -26.38 15.38
N PRO A 62 -14.59 -27.61 15.82
CA PRO A 62 -15.46 -28.77 15.60
C PRO A 62 -16.92 -28.50 15.96
N GLY A 63 -17.84 -28.98 15.12
CA GLY A 63 -19.28 -28.73 15.25
C GLY A 63 -19.79 -27.46 14.55
N THR A 64 -18.90 -26.59 14.05
CA THR A 64 -19.32 -25.46 13.20
C THR A 64 -19.46 -25.88 11.74
N TRP A 65 -20.41 -25.30 11.00
CA TRP A 65 -20.67 -25.67 9.61
C TRP A 65 -19.40 -25.56 8.74
N PHE A 66 -18.61 -24.50 8.92
CA PHE A 66 -17.38 -24.29 8.16
C PHE A 66 -16.31 -25.34 8.46
N TYR A 67 -16.15 -25.73 9.73
CA TYR A 67 -15.20 -26.76 10.14
C TYR A 67 -15.58 -28.13 9.57
N GLU A 68 -16.87 -28.49 9.60
CA GLU A 68 -17.33 -29.82 9.19
C GLU A 68 -17.47 -29.97 7.66
N ASN A 69 -17.80 -28.90 6.94
CA ASN A 69 -18.16 -29.02 5.51
C ASN A 69 -17.14 -28.37 4.56
N ALA A 70 -16.44 -27.30 4.98
CA ALA A 70 -15.51 -26.59 4.10
C ALA A 70 -14.07 -27.05 4.32
N LEU A 71 -13.61 -27.14 5.57
CA LEU A 71 -12.23 -27.52 5.89
C LEU A 71 -11.79 -28.94 5.47
N PRO A 72 -12.67 -29.95 5.31
CA PRO A 72 -12.25 -31.23 4.75
C PRO A 72 -11.73 -31.15 3.31
N TRP A 73 -12.16 -30.13 2.55
CA TRP A 73 -11.67 -29.85 1.19
C TRP A 73 -10.41 -28.98 1.18
N PHE A 74 -10.01 -28.43 2.33
CA PHE A 74 -8.76 -27.69 2.45
C PHE A 74 -7.58 -28.66 2.34
N PRO A 75 -6.50 -28.33 1.61
CA PRO A 75 -5.32 -29.19 1.55
C PRO A 75 -4.78 -29.50 2.95
N GLY A 76 -4.70 -30.78 3.32
CA GLY A 76 -4.28 -31.20 4.66
C GLY A 76 -5.38 -31.20 5.74
N GLY A 77 -6.60 -30.80 5.38
CA GLY A 77 -7.78 -30.85 6.25
C GLY A 77 -7.83 -29.79 7.37
N PRO A 78 -8.79 -29.92 8.29
CA PRO A 78 -9.04 -28.93 9.35
C PRO A 78 -7.85 -28.68 10.29
N GLU A 79 -7.15 -29.74 10.69
CA GLU A 79 -5.98 -29.62 11.58
C GLU A 79 -4.84 -28.85 10.93
N TRP A 80 -4.58 -29.12 9.64
CA TRP A 80 -3.57 -28.38 8.88
C TRP A 80 -3.94 -26.91 8.72
N PHE A 81 -5.22 -26.60 8.48
CA PHE A 81 -5.70 -25.21 8.44
C PHE A 81 -5.40 -24.47 9.77
N HIS A 82 -5.70 -25.10 10.91
CA HIS A 82 -5.44 -24.49 12.22
C HIS A 82 -3.96 -24.29 12.51
N TRP A 83 -3.13 -25.27 12.12
CA TRP A 83 -1.68 -25.18 12.22
C TRP A 83 -1.15 -24.05 11.32
N ALA A 84 -1.56 -24.02 10.05
CA ALA A 84 -1.14 -23.00 9.08
C ALA A 84 -1.51 -21.59 9.56
N CYS A 85 -2.75 -21.39 10.03
CA CYS A 85 -3.15 -20.09 10.59
C CYS A 85 -2.30 -19.68 11.79
N LYS A 86 -1.96 -20.63 12.68
CA LYS A 86 -1.14 -20.35 13.87
C LYS A 86 0.31 -19.99 13.50
N VAL A 87 0.89 -20.70 12.53
CA VAL A 87 2.29 -20.51 12.12
C VAL A 87 2.47 -19.28 11.22
N LEU A 88 1.52 -19.04 10.31
CA LEU A 88 1.64 -17.96 9.31
C LEU A 88 1.20 -16.60 9.83
N PHE A 89 0.33 -16.54 10.85
CA PHE A 89 -0.20 -15.27 11.35
C PHE A 89 0.90 -14.26 11.72
N ALA A 90 1.82 -14.64 12.62
CA ALA A 90 2.83 -13.70 13.12
C ALA A 90 3.82 -13.26 12.02
N PRO A 91 4.38 -14.16 11.17
CA PRO A 91 5.19 -13.75 10.02
C PRO A 91 4.45 -12.84 9.04
N THR A 92 3.22 -13.19 8.65
CA THR A 92 2.43 -12.37 7.72
C THR A 92 2.17 -10.97 8.28
N LEU A 93 1.75 -10.88 9.55
CA LEU A 93 1.53 -9.60 10.20
C LEU A 93 2.81 -8.76 10.25
N ALA A 94 3.94 -9.37 10.61
CA ALA A 94 5.23 -8.68 10.66
C ALA A 94 5.65 -8.13 9.29
N ILE A 95 5.50 -8.93 8.23
CA ILE A 95 5.83 -8.52 6.86
C ILE A 95 4.94 -7.35 6.43
N HIS A 96 3.63 -7.44 6.62
CA HIS A 96 2.70 -6.40 6.17
C HIS A 96 2.88 -5.08 6.94
N VAL A 97 3.18 -5.14 8.24
CA VAL A 97 3.53 -3.95 9.03
C VAL A 97 4.84 -3.33 8.56
N PHE A 98 5.84 -4.16 8.25
CA PHE A 98 7.11 -3.71 7.68
C PHE A 98 6.90 -3.05 6.31
N GLU A 99 6.13 -3.67 5.42
CA GLU A 99 5.77 -3.13 4.10
C GLU A 99 5.01 -1.79 4.24
N ALA A 100 4.02 -1.70 5.10
CA ALA A 100 3.29 -0.46 5.35
C ALA A 100 4.23 0.67 5.86
N THR A 101 5.16 0.33 6.74
CA THR A 101 6.18 1.27 7.25
C THR A 101 7.14 1.71 6.14
N MET A 102 7.56 0.79 5.27
CA MET A 102 8.41 1.12 4.13
C MET A 102 7.67 1.96 3.10
N LEU A 103 6.39 1.69 2.84
CA LEU A 103 5.56 2.48 1.92
C LEU A 103 5.47 3.93 2.38
N ASP A 104 5.23 4.13 3.67
CA ASP A 104 5.18 5.45 4.29
C ASP A 104 6.51 6.22 4.08
N ARG A 105 7.63 5.57 4.41
CA ARG A 105 8.96 6.21 4.36
C ARG A 105 9.48 6.46 2.95
N THR A 106 9.20 5.56 2.02
CA THR A 106 9.83 5.56 0.68
C THR A 106 8.94 6.13 -0.42
N ARG A 107 7.62 6.18 -0.22
CA ARG A 107 6.65 6.61 -1.23
C ARG A 107 5.74 7.71 -0.72
N LEU A 108 4.97 7.47 0.34
CA LEU A 108 3.94 8.43 0.78
C LEU A 108 4.56 9.78 1.17
N ARG A 109 5.63 9.79 1.99
CA ARG A 109 6.37 11.00 2.33
C ARG A 109 6.91 11.71 1.09
N LYS A 110 7.57 10.95 0.19
CA LYS A 110 8.23 11.47 -1.01
C LYS A 110 7.25 12.15 -1.97
N TYR A 111 6.06 11.60 -2.13
CA TYR A 111 5.02 12.14 -3.00
C TYR A 111 3.99 13.00 -2.26
N GLY A 112 4.35 13.49 -1.07
CA GLY A 112 3.60 14.56 -0.39
C GLY A 112 2.30 14.13 0.26
N VAL A 113 2.11 12.85 0.54
CA VAL A 113 0.97 12.37 1.32
C VAL A 113 1.23 12.64 2.79
N GLU A 114 0.41 13.49 3.40
CA GLU A 114 0.53 13.86 4.81
C GLU A 114 0.17 12.68 5.71
N ARG A 115 1.05 12.34 6.67
CA ARG A 115 0.82 11.27 7.64
C ARG A 115 -0.42 11.57 8.48
N GLY A 116 -1.27 10.56 8.69
CA GLY A 116 -2.53 10.70 9.41
C GLY A 116 -3.67 11.34 8.61
N SER A 117 -3.43 11.78 7.37
CA SER A 117 -4.51 12.20 6.49
C SER A 117 -5.41 11.02 6.09
N GLY A 118 -6.64 11.30 5.67
CA GLY A 118 -7.54 10.26 5.16
C GLY A 118 -6.97 9.54 3.93
N LEU A 119 -6.14 10.20 3.12
CA LEU A 119 -5.43 9.58 2.00
C LEU A 119 -4.34 8.62 2.49
N TRP A 120 -3.58 9.02 3.51
CA TRP A 120 -2.57 8.18 4.13
C TRP A 120 -3.17 6.89 4.69
N PHE A 121 -4.27 6.98 5.44
CA PHE A 121 -4.95 5.78 5.97
C PHE A 121 -5.42 4.83 4.87
N LYS A 122 -5.91 5.34 3.73
CA LYS A 122 -6.30 4.49 2.59
C LYS A 122 -5.11 3.72 2.02
N TRP A 123 -3.95 4.37 1.88
CA TRP A 123 -2.74 3.73 1.37
C TRP A 123 -2.15 2.72 2.36
N ILE A 124 -2.06 3.10 3.64
CA ILE A 124 -1.55 2.21 4.70
C ILE A 124 -2.48 1.01 4.91
N GLY A 125 -3.79 1.22 4.97
CA GLY A 125 -4.76 0.13 5.07
C GLY A 125 -4.67 -0.81 3.87
N SER A 126 -4.49 -0.28 2.67
CA SER A 126 -4.25 -1.10 1.47
C SER A 126 -2.97 -1.92 1.59
N ALA A 127 -1.86 -1.32 2.02
CA ALA A 127 -0.59 -2.03 2.19
C ALA A 127 -0.67 -3.12 3.26
N LEU A 128 -1.42 -2.88 4.34
CA LEU A 128 -1.65 -3.92 5.36
C LEU A 128 -2.46 -5.10 4.82
N VAL A 129 -3.25 -4.93 3.76
CA VAL A 129 -4.01 -6.04 3.15
C VAL A 129 -3.21 -6.73 2.05
N GLU A 130 -2.75 -6.01 1.03
CA GLU A 130 -2.12 -6.63 -0.16
C GLU A 130 -0.59 -6.48 -0.22
N GLY A 131 0.02 -5.86 0.78
CA GLY A 131 1.48 -5.72 0.88
C GLY A 131 2.10 -4.96 -0.29
N PHE A 132 3.11 -5.56 -0.90
CA PHE A 132 3.86 -5.00 -2.02
C PHE A 132 3.01 -4.58 -3.24
N GLY A 133 1.81 -5.14 -3.44
CA GLY A 133 0.90 -4.72 -4.51
C GLY A 133 0.58 -3.22 -4.47
N THR A 134 0.58 -2.62 -3.27
CA THR A 134 0.31 -1.19 -3.09
C THR A 134 1.46 -0.32 -3.60
N PHE A 135 2.71 -0.80 -3.50
CA PHE A 135 3.88 -0.10 -4.05
C PHE A 135 3.80 -0.02 -5.57
N GLN A 136 3.51 -1.16 -6.21
CA GLN A 136 3.41 -1.25 -7.67
C GLN A 136 2.34 -0.30 -8.22
N ARG A 137 1.21 -0.16 -7.50
CA ARG A 137 0.15 0.78 -7.85
C ARG A 137 0.62 2.23 -7.76
N ILE A 138 1.28 2.61 -6.67
CA ILE A 138 1.82 3.96 -6.51
C ILE A 138 2.86 4.26 -7.58
N ASP A 139 3.81 3.35 -7.81
CA ASP A 139 4.87 3.53 -8.80
C ASP A 139 4.28 3.66 -10.22
N THR A 140 3.22 2.92 -10.53
CA THR A 140 2.49 3.06 -11.81
C THR A 140 1.81 4.43 -11.92
N MET A 141 1.19 4.92 -10.84
CA MET A 141 0.58 6.25 -10.82
C MET A 141 1.63 7.34 -11.04
N VAL A 142 2.73 7.28 -10.30
CA VAL A 142 3.82 8.26 -10.40
C VAL A 142 4.41 8.25 -11.81
N LYS A 143 4.71 7.08 -12.37
CA LYS A 143 5.24 6.96 -13.72
C LYS A 143 4.29 7.56 -14.76
N LYS A 144 2.97 7.43 -14.57
CA LYS A 144 1.99 8.06 -15.45
C LYS A 144 2.07 9.59 -15.37
N GLU A 145 2.14 10.15 -14.17
CA GLU A 145 2.28 11.60 -13.96
C GLU A 145 3.62 12.13 -14.51
N GLU A 146 4.72 11.38 -14.37
CA GLU A 146 6.02 11.71 -14.95
C GLU A 146 5.94 11.85 -16.48
N LEU A 147 5.31 10.87 -17.14
CA LEU A 147 5.12 10.88 -18.59
C LEU A 147 4.20 12.01 -19.06
N GLU A 148 3.19 12.37 -18.28
CA GLU A 148 2.30 13.50 -18.59
C GLU A 148 3.03 14.83 -18.44
N ALA A 149 3.87 14.98 -17.41
CA ALA A 149 4.69 16.17 -17.21
C ALA A 149 5.76 16.35 -18.31
N GLU A 150 6.40 15.27 -18.75
CA GLU A 150 7.37 15.29 -19.84
C GLU A 150 6.72 15.72 -21.17
N LYS A 151 5.54 15.17 -21.49
CA LYS A 151 4.78 15.56 -22.69
C LYS A 151 4.35 17.02 -22.69
N ALA A 152 4.07 17.60 -21.53
CA ALA A 152 3.69 19.00 -21.42
C ALA A 152 4.89 19.97 -21.56
N ALA A 153 6.11 19.47 -21.44
CA ALA A 153 7.35 20.25 -21.58
C ALA A 153 7.90 20.30 -23.01
N HIS A 154 7.37 19.44 -23.91
CA HIS A 154 7.68 19.39 -25.35
C HIS A 154 6.60 20.10 -26.18
#